data_AF-A0A965JIY5-F1
#
_entry.id   AF-A0A965JIY5-F1
#
_cell.length_a   1.000
_cell.length_b   1.000
_cell.length_c   1.000
_cell.angle_alpha   90.00
_cell.angle_beta   90.00
_cell.angle_gamma   90.00
#
_symmetry.space_group_name_H-M   'P 1'
#
loop_
_entity.id
_entity.type
_entity.pdbx_description
1 polymer ?
#
loop_
_entity_poly.entity_id
_entity_poly.type
_entity_poly.pdbx_seq_one_letter_code
_entity_poly.pdbx_strand_id
1 'polypeptide(L)'
;MTITTSLGDQGLGQQPWWVEQWMELINSYRYKKRLERAWTYAREGNVLSIRFEGRRVHARVQGSEAEAYKVKLWLDVLSDEDWGYVLEALGQKARWSAQLLAGIMPQDIERAFAASGRRLFPFKLQEVRSECSCPDKANPCKHASAVFYLMGDRFSEDPFVLFQLRGRTRSQLLTDLAQQRRELLQQRAQALRASQGVDAVAPAAAHPTPVAISDPGRWWRYDAPLDPALVVITPAMEGESGLEEAGPLPLAEDGRFPEANLQFLTHLKAQALGLAQAAMATAMAAGRSMGEGPGDDANGAEGSATVGAPGPKGQTRVGVKAQPARR
;
A
#
# COMPACT_ATOMS: atom_id res chain seq x y z
N MET A 1 7.80 -20.41 -32.36
CA MET A 1 7.87 -20.97 -30.99
C MET A 1 8.09 -19.84 -30.02
N THR A 2 6.98 -19.34 -29.50
CA THR A 2 6.88 -18.49 -28.32
C THR A 2 7.45 -19.30 -27.17
N ILE A 3 8.40 -18.75 -26.41
CA ILE A 3 8.95 -19.43 -25.22
C ILE A 3 7.83 -19.32 -24.19
N THR A 4 6.98 -20.35 -24.17
CA THR A 4 5.84 -20.43 -23.27
C THR A 4 6.38 -20.55 -21.85
N THR A 5 6.15 -19.50 -21.08
CA THR A 5 6.24 -19.46 -19.63
C THR A 5 5.20 -20.41 -19.04
N SER A 6 5.52 -21.70 -18.94
CA SER A 6 4.92 -22.67 -18.02
C SER A 6 5.70 -24.00 -18.15
N LEU A 7 5.96 -24.82 -17.13
CA LEU A 7 5.08 -25.31 -16.09
C LEU A 7 5.99 -26.01 -15.04
N GLY A 8 5.72 -25.82 -13.75
CA GLY A 8 6.21 -26.68 -12.67
C GLY A 8 5.03 -26.97 -11.75
N ASP A 9 4.85 -28.25 -11.39
CA ASP A 9 3.67 -28.84 -10.71
C ASP A 9 3.53 -28.48 -9.22
N GLN A 10 4.22 -27.42 -8.78
CA GLN A 10 4.03 -26.79 -7.48
C GLN A 10 4.03 -25.28 -7.72
N GLY A 11 2.85 -24.68 -7.50
CA GLY A 11 2.50 -23.34 -7.98
C GLY A 11 3.59 -22.29 -7.84
N LEU A 12 3.98 -21.72 -8.98
CA LEU A 12 4.55 -20.38 -9.02
C LEU A 12 3.38 -19.41 -9.11
N GLY A 13 3.11 -18.69 -8.00
CA GLY A 13 2.36 -17.45 -8.07
C GLY A 13 2.97 -16.53 -9.13
N GLN A 14 2.16 -15.66 -9.71
CA GLN A 14 2.61 -14.71 -10.75
C GLN A 14 3.98 -14.12 -10.40
N GLN A 15 4.95 -14.24 -11.32
CA GLN A 15 6.25 -13.64 -11.12
C GLN A 15 6.05 -12.12 -10.96
N PRO A 16 6.79 -11.46 -10.05
CA PRO A 16 6.64 -10.03 -9.92
C PRO A 16 6.96 -9.31 -11.23
N TRP A 17 6.19 -8.27 -11.57
CA TRP A 17 6.31 -7.56 -12.84
C TRP A 17 7.74 -7.09 -13.16
N TRP A 18 8.54 -6.76 -12.15
CA TRP A 18 9.93 -6.32 -12.32
C TRP A 18 10.86 -7.46 -12.77
N VAL A 19 10.57 -8.69 -12.39
CA VAL A 19 11.29 -9.88 -12.87
C VAL A 19 10.96 -10.12 -14.33
N GLU A 20 9.68 -9.98 -14.70
CA GLU A 20 9.26 -10.08 -16.10
C GLU A 20 9.96 -9.05 -16.98
N GLN A 21 10.01 -7.78 -16.54
CA GLN A 21 10.74 -6.72 -17.24
C GLN A 21 12.24 -7.04 -17.40
N TRP A 22 12.88 -7.63 -16.40
CA TRP A 22 14.26 -8.09 -16.51
C TRP A 22 14.42 -9.20 -17.54
N MET A 23 13.52 -10.20 -17.51
CA MET A 23 13.56 -11.36 -18.40
C MET A 23 13.29 -10.99 -19.86
N GLU A 24 12.49 -9.97 -20.11
CA GLU A 24 12.25 -9.45 -21.47
C GLU A 24 13.53 -8.98 -22.16
N LEU A 25 14.51 -8.48 -21.41
CA LEU A 25 15.80 -8.03 -21.97
C LEU A 25 16.59 -9.17 -22.62
N ILE A 26 16.64 -10.32 -21.97
CA ILE A 26 17.35 -11.47 -22.53
C ILE A 26 16.53 -12.17 -23.61
N ASN A 27 15.19 -12.12 -23.52
CA ASN A 27 14.30 -12.61 -24.57
C ASN A 27 14.45 -11.83 -25.89
N SER A 28 14.81 -10.55 -25.82
CA SER A 28 15.09 -9.74 -27.01
C SER A 28 16.38 -10.14 -27.74
N TYR A 29 17.17 -11.08 -27.21
CA TYR A 29 18.43 -11.49 -27.81
C TYR A 29 18.24 -12.40 -29.03
N ARG A 30 18.95 -12.08 -30.13
CA ARG A 30 18.68 -12.70 -31.44
C ARG A 30 18.92 -14.22 -31.51
N TYR A 31 19.78 -14.77 -30.65
CA TYR A 31 20.23 -16.17 -30.77
C TYR A 31 19.51 -17.11 -29.80
N LYS A 32 18.29 -17.51 -30.12
CA LYS A 32 17.42 -18.34 -29.26
C LYS A 32 18.04 -19.67 -28.82
N LYS A 33 18.68 -20.43 -29.71
CA LYS A 33 19.36 -21.70 -29.37
C LYS A 33 20.46 -21.53 -28.31
N ARG A 34 21.10 -20.36 -28.25
CA ARG A 34 22.12 -20.06 -27.23
C ARG A 34 21.47 -19.84 -25.87
N LEU A 35 20.33 -19.15 -25.85
CA LEU A 35 19.54 -18.91 -24.66
C LEU A 35 18.98 -20.21 -24.07
N GLU A 36 18.46 -21.10 -24.91
CA GLU A 36 17.98 -22.43 -24.46
C GLU A 36 19.08 -23.19 -23.71
N ARG A 37 20.30 -23.24 -24.25
CA ARG A 37 21.44 -23.87 -23.56
C ARG A 37 21.83 -23.16 -22.27
N ALA A 38 21.77 -21.83 -22.25
CA ALA A 38 22.07 -21.06 -21.04
C ALA A 38 21.03 -21.30 -19.94
N TRP A 39 19.76 -21.42 -20.32
CA TRP A 39 18.67 -21.76 -19.42
C TRP A 39 18.87 -23.16 -18.83
N THR A 40 19.17 -24.15 -19.67
CA THR A 40 19.50 -25.51 -19.21
C THR A 40 20.66 -25.49 -18.22
N TYR A 41 21.73 -24.74 -18.53
CA TYR A 41 22.87 -24.59 -17.64
C TYR A 41 22.50 -24.01 -16.26
N ALA A 42 21.64 -22.99 -16.24
CA ALA A 42 21.16 -22.40 -14.99
C ALA A 42 20.36 -23.42 -14.16
N ARG A 43 19.46 -24.19 -14.80
CA ARG A 43 18.62 -25.20 -14.13
C ARG A 43 19.38 -26.43 -13.63
N GLU A 44 20.43 -26.84 -14.34
CA GLU A 44 21.27 -27.97 -13.95
C GLU A 44 22.21 -27.64 -12.79
N GLY A 45 22.17 -26.43 -12.22
CA GLY A 45 23.00 -26.05 -11.09
C GLY A 45 24.47 -25.78 -11.46
N ASN A 46 24.76 -25.53 -12.74
CA ASN A 46 26.13 -25.23 -13.17
C ASN A 46 26.63 -23.86 -12.67
N VAL A 47 25.74 -22.99 -12.17
CA VAL A 47 26.13 -21.73 -11.51
C VAL A 47 26.40 -22.02 -10.03
N LEU A 48 27.68 -22.16 -9.69
CA LEU A 48 28.12 -22.59 -8.36
C LEU A 48 27.90 -21.53 -7.28
N SER A 49 28.05 -20.25 -7.63
CA SER A 49 27.88 -19.15 -6.68
C SER A 49 27.59 -17.84 -7.40
N ILE A 50 26.75 -17.00 -6.80
CA ILE A 50 26.53 -15.61 -7.18
C ILE A 50 26.76 -14.76 -5.93
N ARG A 51 27.62 -13.74 -6.04
CA ARG A 51 27.94 -12.80 -4.96
C ARG A 51 27.85 -11.38 -5.48
N PHE A 52 27.41 -10.48 -4.61
CA PHE A 52 27.35 -9.05 -4.89
C PHE A 52 28.56 -8.37 -4.26
N GLU A 53 29.44 -7.82 -5.08
CA GLU A 53 30.60 -7.02 -4.63
C GLU A 53 30.32 -5.56 -5.00
N GLY A 54 29.69 -4.84 -4.06
CA GLY A 54 29.24 -3.47 -4.29
C GLY A 54 28.18 -3.41 -5.39
N ARG A 55 28.51 -2.82 -6.54
CA ARG A 55 27.59 -2.59 -7.67
C ARG A 55 27.72 -3.64 -8.78
N ARG A 56 28.55 -4.66 -8.56
CA ARG A 56 28.86 -5.70 -9.54
C ARG A 56 28.43 -7.06 -9.02
N VAL A 57 27.92 -7.88 -9.92
CA VAL A 57 27.63 -9.29 -9.67
C VAL A 57 28.85 -10.10 -10.08
N HIS A 58 29.33 -10.94 -9.18
CA HIS A 58 30.43 -11.86 -9.39
C HIS A 58 29.89 -13.28 -9.25
N ALA A 59 30.02 -14.07 -10.31
CA ALA A 59 29.54 -15.44 -10.32
C ALA A 59 30.62 -16.42 -10.75
N ARG A 60 30.49 -17.66 -10.27
CA ARG A 60 31.30 -18.80 -10.69
C ARG A 60 30.41 -19.78 -11.42
N VAL A 61 30.77 -20.12 -12.65
CA VAL A 61 29.97 -21.01 -13.50
C VAL A 61 30.84 -22.18 -13.95
N GLN A 62 30.44 -23.39 -13.57
CA GLN A 62 31.06 -24.60 -14.05
C GLN A 62 30.83 -24.73 -15.55
N GLY A 63 31.90 -25.07 -16.27
CA GLY A 63 31.83 -25.32 -17.70
C GLY A 63 32.66 -26.55 -18.04
N SER A 64 33.23 -26.54 -19.24
CA SER A 64 34.02 -27.67 -19.76
C SER A 64 35.42 -27.81 -19.12
N GLU A 65 35.91 -26.75 -18.46
CA GLU A 65 37.22 -26.75 -17.80
C GLU A 65 37.10 -27.24 -16.36
N ALA A 66 38.22 -27.73 -15.80
CA ALA A 66 38.28 -28.16 -14.40
C ALA A 66 38.02 -27.00 -13.42
N GLU A 67 38.49 -25.79 -13.76
CA GLU A 67 38.18 -24.59 -13.00
C GLU A 67 36.92 -23.88 -13.51
N ALA A 68 36.01 -23.54 -12.59
CA ALA A 68 34.82 -22.77 -12.91
C ALA A 68 35.17 -21.37 -13.44
N TYR A 69 34.48 -20.96 -14.51
CA TYR A 69 34.64 -19.65 -15.14
C TYR A 69 34.15 -18.52 -14.24
N LYS A 70 34.85 -17.38 -14.30
CA LYS A 70 34.50 -16.16 -13.58
C LYS A 70 33.61 -15.31 -14.48
N VAL A 71 32.41 -15.02 -14.02
CA VAL A 71 31.46 -14.14 -14.69
C VAL A 71 31.29 -12.87 -13.87
N LYS A 72 31.33 -11.71 -14.53
CA LYS A 72 30.97 -10.42 -13.95
C LYS A 72 29.80 -9.84 -14.72
N LEU A 73 28.83 -9.26 -14.01
CA LEU A 73 27.70 -8.54 -14.59
C LEU A 73 27.50 -7.22 -13.84
N TRP A 74 27.26 -6.13 -14.57
CA TRP A 74 27.02 -4.82 -13.98
C TRP A 74 26.19 -3.91 -14.89
N LEU A 75 25.64 -2.86 -14.30
CA LEU A 75 24.92 -1.78 -14.99
C LEU A 75 25.70 -0.47 -14.87
N ASP A 76 25.40 0.45 -15.76
CA ASP A 76 25.85 1.83 -15.62
C ASP A 76 25.11 2.48 -14.44
N VAL A 77 25.91 3.02 -13.53
CA VAL A 77 25.47 3.64 -12.28
C VAL A 77 24.93 5.04 -12.53
N LEU A 78 23.93 5.44 -11.75
CA LEU A 78 23.42 6.81 -11.78
C LEU A 78 24.34 7.70 -10.93
N SER A 79 24.46 8.97 -11.32
CA SER A 79 25.23 9.94 -10.54
C SER A 79 24.51 10.25 -9.21
N ASP A 80 25.22 10.82 -8.24
CA ASP A 80 24.59 11.25 -6.98
C ASP A 80 23.55 12.36 -7.22
N GLU A 81 23.76 13.19 -8.24
CA GLU A 81 22.80 14.21 -8.67
C GLU A 81 21.53 13.58 -9.24
N ASP A 82 21.66 12.61 -10.15
CA ASP A 82 20.53 11.85 -10.70
C ASP A 82 19.72 11.19 -9.56
N TRP A 83 20.42 10.59 -8.58
CA TRP A 83 19.78 10.02 -7.40
C TRP A 83 19.04 11.04 -6.54
N GLY A 84 19.54 12.27 -6.45
CA GLY A 84 18.86 13.37 -5.76
C GLY A 84 17.47 13.63 -6.35
N TYR A 85 17.38 13.80 -7.67
CA TYR A 85 16.11 13.99 -8.37
C TYR A 85 15.16 12.78 -8.23
N VAL A 86 15.71 11.56 -8.30
CA VAL A 86 14.93 10.33 -8.09
C VAL A 86 14.34 10.28 -6.69
N LEU A 87 15.15 10.57 -5.67
CA LEU A 87 14.73 10.54 -4.27
C LEU A 87 13.69 11.62 -3.96
N GLU A 88 13.85 12.81 -4.54
CA GLU A 88 12.85 13.89 -4.45
C GLU A 88 11.51 13.40 -5.01
N ALA A 89 11.50 12.84 -6.23
CA ALA A 89 10.30 12.31 -6.87
C ALA A 89 9.67 11.17 -6.03
N LEU A 90 10.49 10.23 -5.53
CA LEU A 90 10.04 9.16 -4.65
C LEU A 90 9.43 9.68 -3.34
N GLY A 91 9.99 10.76 -2.80
CA GLY A 91 9.51 11.42 -1.58
C GLY A 91 8.15 12.09 -1.72
N GLN A 92 7.79 12.54 -2.94
CA GLN A 92 6.52 13.24 -3.19
C GLN A 92 5.28 12.33 -3.01
N LYS A 93 5.40 11.01 -3.22
CA LYS A 93 4.27 10.07 -3.10
C LYS A 93 4.47 9.07 -1.98
N ALA A 94 3.59 9.14 -0.98
CA ALA A 94 3.70 8.28 0.19
C ALA A 94 3.67 6.78 -0.13
N ARG A 95 2.91 6.39 -1.16
CA ARG A 95 2.75 5.00 -1.62
C ARG A 95 4.06 4.35 -2.05
N TRP A 96 4.94 5.11 -2.73
CA TRP A 96 6.19 4.57 -3.27
C TRP A 96 7.14 4.19 -2.15
N SER A 97 7.29 5.05 -1.14
CA SER A 97 8.10 4.72 0.02
C SER A 97 7.53 3.54 0.81
N ALA A 98 6.21 3.48 0.99
CA ALA A 98 5.56 2.39 1.71
C ALA A 98 5.78 1.03 1.02
N GLN A 99 5.62 0.98 -0.31
CA GLN A 99 5.87 -0.22 -1.11
C GLN A 99 7.35 -0.65 -1.05
N LEU A 100 8.28 0.29 -1.23
CA LEU A 100 9.72 -0.02 -1.12
C LEU A 100 10.09 -0.52 0.27
N LEU A 101 9.55 0.09 1.35
CA LEU A 101 9.75 -0.39 2.72
C LEU A 101 9.24 -1.82 2.92
N ALA A 102 8.12 -2.17 2.28
CA ALA A 102 7.57 -3.53 2.26
C ALA A 102 8.35 -4.50 1.36
N GLY A 103 9.42 -4.06 0.69
CA GLY A 103 10.17 -4.90 -0.25
C GLY A 103 9.43 -5.17 -1.56
N ILE A 104 8.48 -4.31 -1.94
CA ILE A 104 7.69 -4.43 -3.17
C ILE A 104 8.09 -3.32 -4.14
N MET A 105 8.40 -3.65 -5.39
CA MET A 105 8.69 -2.65 -6.42
C MET A 105 7.39 -1.97 -6.91
N PRO A 106 7.25 -0.64 -6.78
CA PRO A 106 6.09 0.10 -7.31
C PRO A 106 5.96 -0.02 -8.82
N GLN A 107 4.77 -0.34 -9.34
CA GLN A 107 4.54 -0.51 -10.79
C GLN A 107 4.92 0.72 -11.63
N ASP A 108 4.76 1.93 -11.08
CA ASP A 108 5.11 3.17 -11.77
C ASP A 108 6.40 3.81 -11.25
N ILE A 109 7.31 3.00 -10.68
CA ILE A 109 8.62 3.46 -10.16
C ILE A 109 9.44 4.21 -11.22
N GLU A 110 9.37 3.77 -12.48
CA GLU A 110 10.07 4.40 -13.60
C GLU A 110 9.66 5.87 -13.80
N ARG A 111 8.49 6.30 -13.34
CA ARG A 111 8.10 7.72 -13.35
C ARG A 111 8.97 8.57 -12.43
N ALA A 112 9.47 8.01 -11.33
CA ALA A 112 10.41 8.71 -10.46
C ALA A 112 11.78 8.85 -11.12
N PHE A 113 12.21 7.85 -11.89
CA PHE A 113 13.46 7.91 -12.66
C PHE A 113 13.38 8.85 -13.86
N ALA A 114 12.22 8.91 -14.51
CA ALA A 114 11.98 9.79 -15.65
C ALA A 114 12.17 11.29 -15.33
N ALA A 115 11.98 11.71 -14.07
CA ALA A 115 12.23 13.09 -13.64
C ALA A 115 13.69 13.53 -13.85
N SER A 116 14.63 12.58 -13.76
CA SER A 116 16.07 12.79 -14.01
C SER A 116 16.49 12.42 -15.44
N GLY A 117 15.55 12.05 -16.32
CA GLY A 117 15.87 11.49 -17.64
C GLY A 117 16.57 10.11 -17.58
N ARG A 118 16.55 9.45 -16.42
CA ARG A 118 17.14 8.13 -16.19
C ARG A 118 16.07 7.05 -16.13
N ARG A 119 16.52 5.81 -15.98
CA ARG A 119 15.68 4.61 -15.83
C ARG A 119 16.30 3.68 -14.80
N LEU A 120 15.45 2.93 -14.10
CA LEU A 120 15.91 1.89 -13.19
C LEU A 120 16.27 0.63 -13.97
N PHE A 121 15.34 0.16 -14.81
CA PHE A 121 15.54 -0.97 -15.70
C PHE A 121 16.31 -0.53 -16.96
N PRO A 122 17.30 -1.31 -17.40
CA PRO A 122 17.93 -1.06 -18.71
C PRO A 122 16.90 -1.30 -19.83
N PHE A 123 17.02 -0.57 -20.95
CA PHE A 123 16.06 -0.72 -22.05
C PHE A 123 16.51 -1.76 -23.08
N LYS A 124 17.83 -1.86 -23.30
CA LYS A 124 18.43 -2.85 -24.20
C LYS A 124 19.36 -3.76 -23.42
N LEU A 125 19.45 -5.02 -23.84
CA LEU A 125 20.40 -5.97 -23.25
C LEU A 125 21.86 -5.48 -23.28
N GLN A 126 22.22 -4.62 -24.23
CA GLN A 126 23.57 -4.05 -24.35
C GLN A 126 23.96 -3.11 -23.19
N GLU A 127 22.99 -2.57 -22.47
CA GLU A 127 23.20 -1.78 -21.25
C GLU A 127 23.58 -2.67 -20.06
N VAL A 128 23.27 -3.97 -20.14
CA VAL A 128 23.72 -4.97 -19.17
C VAL A 128 25.09 -5.44 -19.60
N ARG A 129 26.13 -4.88 -18.97
CA ARG A 129 27.51 -5.23 -19.27
C ARG A 129 27.86 -6.55 -18.60
N SER A 130 28.54 -7.41 -19.34
CA SER A 130 29.01 -8.68 -18.80
C SER A 130 30.39 -9.06 -19.32
N GLU A 131 31.17 -9.73 -18.48
CA GLU A 131 32.46 -10.34 -18.78
C GLU A 131 32.45 -11.78 -18.33
N CYS A 132 33.05 -12.68 -19.11
CA CYS A 132 33.21 -14.07 -18.74
C CYS A 132 34.62 -14.54 -19.14
N SER A 133 35.29 -15.27 -18.26
CA SER A 133 36.63 -15.83 -18.53
C SER A 133 36.62 -17.06 -19.46
N CYS A 134 35.53 -17.30 -20.21
CA CYS A 134 35.40 -18.46 -21.08
C CYS A 134 35.99 -18.19 -22.47
N PRO A 135 36.40 -19.22 -23.24
CA PRO A 135 36.96 -19.03 -24.58
C PRO A 135 35.94 -18.57 -25.64
N ASP A 136 34.65 -18.48 -25.30
CA ASP A 136 33.60 -17.99 -26.20
C ASP A 136 33.69 -16.47 -26.39
N LYS A 137 33.83 -16.03 -27.64
CA LYS A 137 33.90 -14.60 -28.02
C LYS A 137 32.54 -13.90 -28.02
N ALA A 138 31.44 -14.63 -27.89
CA ALA A 138 30.11 -14.04 -27.84
C ALA A 138 29.84 -13.38 -26.48
N ASN A 139 29.24 -12.18 -26.50
CA ASN A 139 28.79 -11.47 -25.30
C ASN A 139 27.31 -11.07 -25.45
N PRO A 140 26.39 -11.54 -24.59
CA PRO A 140 26.61 -12.51 -23.51
C PRO A 140 26.90 -13.92 -24.04
N CYS A 141 27.83 -14.63 -23.39
CA CYS A 141 28.08 -16.05 -23.63
C CYS A 141 27.04 -16.91 -22.88
N LYS A 142 27.05 -18.24 -23.07
CA LYS A 142 26.09 -19.12 -22.36
C LYS A 142 26.18 -19.00 -20.83
N HIS A 143 27.36 -18.77 -20.27
CA HIS A 143 27.58 -18.64 -18.83
C HIS A 143 27.03 -17.30 -18.30
N ALA A 144 27.28 -16.20 -19.02
CA ALA A 144 26.73 -14.89 -18.66
C ALA A 144 25.20 -14.87 -18.75
N SER A 145 24.63 -15.49 -19.79
CA SER A 145 23.18 -15.68 -19.91
C SER A 145 22.60 -16.55 -18.80
N ALA A 146 23.30 -17.61 -18.34
CA ALA A 146 22.85 -18.42 -17.21
C ALA A 146 22.79 -17.59 -15.91
N VAL A 147 23.81 -16.75 -15.66
CA VAL A 147 23.81 -15.81 -14.52
C VAL A 147 22.68 -14.79 -14.67
N PHE A 148 22.44 -14.27 -15.87
CA PHE A 148 21.34 -13.34 -16.13
C PHE A 148 19.98 -13.93 -15.76
N TYR A 149 19.74 -15.21 -16.09
CA TYR A 149 18.50 -15.89 -15.71
C TYR A 149 18.35 -16.01 -14.19
N LEU A 150 19.40 -16.45 -13.50
CA LEU A 150 19.37 -16.57 -12.02
C LEU A 150 19.30 -15.22 -11.31
N MET A 151 19.69 -14.12 -11.96
CA MET A 151 19.44 -12.79 -11.44
C MET A 151 17.95 -12.48 -11.34
N GLY A 152 17.11 -13.05 -12.21
CA GLY A 152 15.64 -12.95 -12.11
C GLY A 152 15.13 -13.46 -10.76
N ASP A 153 15.63 -14.62 -10.32
CA ASP A 153 15.30 -15.18 -9.00
C ASP A 153 15.82 -14.29 -7.86
N ARG A 154 17.01 -13.70 -8.01
CA ARG A 154 17.52 -12.74 -7.01
C ARG A 154 16.68 -11.49 -6.90
N PHE A 155 16.10 -11.01 -8.01
CA PHE A 155 15.20 -9.86 -7.98
C PHE A 155 13.83 -10.20 -7.41
N SER A 156 13.36 -11.43 -7.56
CA SER A 156 12.10 -11.87 -6.93
C SER A 156 12.25 -11.95 -5.41
N GLU A 157 13.43 -12.40 -4.93
CA GLU A 157 13.79 -12.41 -3.50
C GLU A 157 13.98 -11.00 -2.92
N ASP A 158 14.72 -10.13 -3.62
CA ASP A 158 15.02 -8.78 -3.16
C ASP A 158 15.07 -7.75 -4.32
N PRO A 159 14.06 -6.88 -4.48
CA PRO A 159 14.08 -5.86 -5.52
C PRO A 159 15.18 -4.80 -5.33
N PHE A 160 15.73 -4.64 -4.13
CA PHE A 160 16.80 -3.67 -3.86
C PHE A 160 18.12 -4.02 -4.55
N VAL A 161 18.29 -5.28 -4.98
CA VAL A 161 19.46 -5.70 -5.76
C VAL A 161 19.58 -4.87 -7.04
N LEU A 162 18.46 -4.50 -7.69
CA LEU A 162 18.49 -3.67 -8.89
C LEU A 162 18.95 -2.23 -8.59
N PHE A 163 18.53 -1.66 -7.46
CA PHE A 163 19.00 -0.36 -7.00
C PHE A 163 20.49 -0.40 -6.65
N GLN A 164 20.98 -1.52 -6.09
CA GLN A 164 22.38 -1.73 -5.79
C GLN A 164 23.24 -1.76 -7.06
N LEU A 165 22.76 -2.41 -8.13
CA LEU A 165 23.41 -2.36 -9.44
C LEU A 165 23.44 -0.93 -10.02
N ARG A 166 22.45 -0.10 -9.71
CA ARG A 166 22.41 1.33 -10.06
C ARG A 166 23.17 2.25 -9.10
N GLY A 167 23.78 1.69 -8.06
CA GLY A 167 24.70 2.40 -7.17
C GLY A 167 24.15 2.81 -5.80
N ARG A 168 22.96 2.34 -5.40
CA ARG A 168 22.40 2.57 -4.06
C ARG A 168 22.03 1.27 -3.38
N THR A 169 22.64 1.01 -2.22
CA THR A 169 22.24 -0.12 -1.38
C THR A 169 20.87 0.12 -0.75
N ARG A 170 20.21 -0.95 -0.28
CA ARG A 170 18.93 -0.87 0.44
C ARG A 170 18.98 0.14 1.59
N SER A 171 19.99 0.05 2.44
CA SER A 171 20.12 0.92 3.61
C SER A 171 20.32 2.38 3.23
N GLN A 172 21.15 2.65 2.22
CA GLN A 172 21.36 4.01 1.70
C GLN A 172 20.05 4.56 1.14
N LEU A 173 19.41 3.83 0.22
CA LEU A 173 18.17 4.27 -0.43
C LEU A 173 17.06 4.59 0.58
N LEU A 174 16.85 3.72 1.57
CA LEU A 174 15.81 3.92 2.58
C LEU A 174 16.14 5.07 3.54
N THR A 175 17.41 5.24 3.89
CA THR A 175 17.86 6.35 4.76
C THR A 175 17.69 7.70 4.06
N ASP A 176 18.16 7.78 2.82
CA ASP A 176 18.09 9.00 2.01
C ASP A 176 16.63 9.37 1.73
N LEU A 177 15.78 8.38 1.40
CA LEU A 177 14.35 8.59 1.19
C LEU A 177 13.63 9.07 2.45
N ALA A 178 13.97 8.50 3.62
CA ALA A 178 13.40 8.92 4.89
C ALA A 178 13.81 10.36 5.24
N GLN A 179 15.06 10.74 4.95
CA GLN A 179 15.53 12.12 5.13
C GLN A 179 14.79 13.09 4.21
N GLN A 180 14.72 12.80 2.91
CA GLN A 180 14.00 13.62 1.93
C GLN A 180 12.54 13.84 2.32
N ARG A 181 11.85 12.79 2.80
CA ARG A 181 10.46 12.93 3.25
C ARG A 181 10.32 13.79 4.50
N ARG A 182 11.23 13.69 5.47
CA ARG A 182 11.20 14.55 6.65
C ARG A 182 11.36 16.02 6.26
N GLU A 183 12.31 16.31 5.39
CA GLU A 183 12.56 17.67 4.88
C GLU A 183 11.33 18.22 4.15
N LEU A 184 10.73 17.45 3.24
CA LEU A 184 9.51 17.83 2.52
C LEU A 184 8.33 18.11 3.48
N LEU A 185 8.13 17.26 4.49
CA LEU A 185 7.07 17.44 5.47
C LEU A 185 7.29 18.68 6.35
N GLN A 186 8.53 18.96 6.73
CA GLN A 186 8.90 20.17 7.46
C GLN A 186 8.64 21.43 6.63
N GLN A 187 9.03 21.44 5.36
CA GLN A 187 8.78 22.55 4.44
C GLN A 187 7.28 22.80 4.25
N ARG A 188 6.49 21.73 4.03
CA ARG A 188 5.02 21.86 3.94
C ARG A 188 4.41 22.38 5.24
N ALA A 189 4.87 21.93 6.40
CA ALA A 189 4.41 22.43 7.68
C ALA A 189 4.74 23.92 7.88
N GLN A 190 5.93 24.36 7.48
CA GLN A 190 6.35 25.76 7.51
C GLN A 190 5.51 26.62 6.56
N ALA A 191 5.29 26.16 5.32
CA ALA A 191 4.46 26.85 4.34
C ALA A 191 3.01 27.00 4.82
N LEU A 192 2.44 25.96 5.42
CA LEU A 192 1.10 26.00 6.01
C LEU A 192 1.03 27.02 7.15
N ARG A 193 2.00 27.03 8.07
CA ARG A 193 2.10 28.03 9.15
C ARG A 193 2.17 29.46 8.61
N ALA A 194 2.99 29.70 7.59
CA ALA A 194 3.13 31.01 6.97
C ALA A 194 1.84 31.44 6.25
N SER A 195 1.15 30.53 5.57
CA SER A 195 -0.07 30.83 4.80
C SER A 195 -1.31 31.08 5.67
N GLN A 196 -1.42 30.40 6.81
CA GLN A 196 -2.62 30.48 7.64
C GLN A 196 -2.54 31.60 8.70
N GLY A 197 -1.45 32.36 8.78
CA GLY A 197 -1.29 33.42 9.79
C GLY A 197 -1.50 32.89 11.22
N VAL A 198 -1.27 31.60 11.44
CA VAL A 198 -1.47 30.97 12.73
C VAL A 198 -0.16 31.17 13.46
N ASP A 199 -0.11 32.21 14.30
CA ASP A 199 0.86 32.27 15.39
C ASP A 199 0.91 30.89 16.01
N ALA A 200 2.13 30.33 16.13
CA ALA A 200 2.36 28.97 16.58
C ALA A 200 1.40 28.66 17.74
N VAL A 201 0.35 27.88 17.46
CA VAL A 201 -0.52 27.36 18.51
C VAL A 201 0.45 26.60 19.40
N ALA A 202 0.71 27.16 20.59
CA ALA A 202 1.48 26.52 21.64
C ALA A 202 1.03 25.07 21.66
N PRO A 203 1.96 24.08 21.64
CA PRO A 203 1.66 22.69 21.33
C PRO A 203 0.36 22.34 22.02
N ALA A 204 -0.72 22.21 21.22
CA ALA A 204 -2.05 22.07 21.77
C ALA A 204 -1.93 20.94 22.77
N ALA A 205 -2.17 21.25 24.05
CA ALA A 205 -1.98 20.31 25.13
C ALA A 205 -2.55 18.98 24.64
N ALA A 206 -1.69 17.96 24.53
CA ALA A 206 -2.02 16.70 23.87
C ALA A 206 -3.44 16.34 24.27
N HIS A 207 -4.33 16.18 23.28
CA HIS A 207 -5.74 15.93 23.56
C HIS A 207 -5.82 14.93 24.72
N PRO A 208 -6.53 15.26 25.80
CA PRO A 208 -6.52 14.42 26.99
C PRO A 208 -6.83 13.01 26.52
N THR A 209 -5.94 12.07 26.85
CA THR A 209 -6.08 10.68 26.42
C THR A 209 -7.52 10.25 26.68
N PRO A 210 -8.28 9.89 25.63
CA PRO A 210 -9.66 9.50 25.80
C PRO A 210 -9.75 8.46 26.90
N VAL A 211 -10.68 8.62 27.85
CA VAL A 211 -10.82 7.72 29.00
C VAL A 211 -10.99 6.27 28.53
N ALA A 212 -11.55 6.08 27.33
CA ALA A 212 -11.60 4.80 26.62
C ALA A 212 -10.23 4.09 26.51
N ILE A 213 -9.12 4.80 26.28
CA ILE A 213 -7.78 4.19 26.20
C ILE A 213 -7.34 3.62 27.57
N SER A 214 -7.77 4.24 28.67
CA SER A 214 -7.39 3.84 30.03
C SER A 214 -8.35 2.82 30.66
N ASP A 215 -9.59 2.74 30.18
CA ASP A 215 -10.63 1.84 30.66
C ASP A 215 -11.27 1.10 29.46
N PRO A 216 -10.85 -0.14 29.16
CA PRO A 216 -11.41 -0.95 28.08
C PRO A 216 -12.92 -1.17 28.19
N GLY A 217 -13.50 -1.07 29.40
CA GLY A 217 -14.94 -1.18 29.63
C GLY A 217 -15.75 -0.03 29.03
N ARG A 218 -15.08 1.06 28.62
CA ARG A 218 -15.69 2.24 27.98
C ARG A 218 -15.51 2.29 26.46
N TRP A 219 -14.81 1.33 25.84
CA TRP A 219 -14.63 1.30 24.38
C TRP A 219 -15.94 1.32 23.60
N TRP A 220 -16.98 0.69 24.16
CA TRP A 220 -18.29 0.51 23.51
C TRP A 220 -19.39 1.37 24.15
N ARG A 221 -19.04 2.29 25.05
CA ARG A 221 -20.02 3.12 25.78
C ARG A 221 -20.09 4.52 25.20
N TYR A 222 -21.24 4.83 24.61
CA TYR A 222 -21.57 6.17 24.15
C TYR A 222 -22.34 6.90 25.25
N ASP A 223 -21.60 7.56 26.14
CA ASP A 223 -22.17 8.33 27.26
C ASP A 223 -22.74 9.69 26.80
N ALA A 224 -22.41 10.10 25.58
CA ALA A 224 -22.91 11.30 24.92
C ALA A 224 -23.20 11.00 23.44
N PRO A 225 -24.24 11.62 22.86
CA PRO A 225 -24.46 11.56 21.41
C PRO A 225 -23.25 12.16 20.68
N LEU A 226 -22.89 11.57 19.53
CA LEU A 226 -21.89 12.14 18.65
C LEU A 226 -22.35 13.54 18.22
N ASP A 227 -21.42 14.50 18.19
CA ASP A 227 -21.72 15.82 17.65
C ASP A 227 -22.22 15.67 16.20
N PRO A 228 -23.47 16.08 15.89
CA PRO A 228 -24.03 15.92 14.56
C PRO A 228 -23.21 16.67 13.48
N ALA A 229 -22.43 17.68 13.85
CA ALA A 229 -21.53 18.37 12.93
C ALA A 229 -20.32 17.51 12.50
N LEU A 230 -19.95 16.50 13.28
CA LEU A 230 -18.85 15.58 12.97
C LEU A 230 -19.29 14.36 12.13
N VAL A 231 -20.60 14.17 11.96
CA VAL A 231 -21.17 12.99 11.29
C VAL A 231 -21.61 13.37 9.88
N VAL A 232 -20.69 13.24 8.92
CA VAL A 232 -21.02 13.37 7.49
C VAL A 232 -21.30 11.99 6.91
N ILE A 233 -22.58 11.62 6.85
CA ILE A 233 -23.02 10.38 6.18
C ILE A 233 -23.09 10.67 4.68
N THR A 234 -22.03 10.33 3.95
CA THR A 234 -22.02 10.41 2.49
C THR A 234 -22.37 9.03 1.92
N PRO A 235 -23.33 8.89 1.00
CA PRO A 235 -23.58 7.61 0.36
C PRO A 235 -22.33 7.19 -0.42
N ALA A 236 -21.93 5.93 -0.29
CA ALA A 236 -20.93 5.35 -1.18
C ALA A 236 -21.49 5.41 -2.61
N MET A 237 -20.81 6.15 -3.50
CA MET A 237 -21.26 6.33 -4.88
C MET A 237 -21.02 5.09 -5.75
N GLU A 238 -20.10 4.24 -5.32
CA GLU A 238 -19.80 2.94 -5.93
C GLU A 238 -20.35 1.87 -4.98
N GLY A 239 -21.09 0.90 -5.50
CA GLY A 239 -21.96 -0.03 -4.75
C GLY A 239 -21.28 -1.01 -3.80
N GLU A 240 -20.12 -0.67 -3.27
CA GLU A 240 -19.36 -1.43 -2.31
C GLU A 240 -19.77 -0.99 -0.89
N SER A 241 -20.39 -1.91 -0.17
CA SER A 241 -20.66 -1.68 1.25
C SER A 241 -19.33 -1.57 2.01
N GLY A 242 -19.20 -0.72 3.04
CA GLY A 242 -17.93 -0.60 3.80
C GLY A 242 -17.43 -1.91 4.44
N LEU A 243 -18.30 -2.93 4.50
CA LEU A 243 -17.95 -4.31 4.89
C LEU A 243 -17.18 -5.09 3.82
N GLU A 244 -17.25 -4.71 2.55
CA GLU A 244 -16.52 -5.34 1.45
C GLU A 244 -15.08 -4.82 1.37
N GLU A 245 -14.85 -3.54 1.68
CA GLU A 245 -13.51 -2.94 1.80
C GLU A 245 -12.74 -3.44 3.03
N ALA A 246 -13.44 -3.80 4.12
CA ALA A 246 -12.83 -4.27 5.36
C ALA A 246 -12.10 -5.63 5.22
N GLY A 247 -12.26 -6.31 4.08
CA GLY A 247 -11.64 -7.61 3.81
C GLY A 247 -12.30 -8.77 4.59
N PRO A 248 -11.74 -9.99 4.51
CA PRO A 248 -12.28 -11.14 5.19
C PRO A 248 -12.19 -10.97 6.71
N LEU A 249 -13.34 -10.95 7.39
CA LEU A 249 -13.41 -10.93 8.84
C LEU A 249 -12.83 -12.24 9.41
N PRO A 250 -11.91 -12.20 10.39
CA PRO A 250 -11.28 -13.39 10.96
C PRO A 250 -12.24 -14.09 11.94
N LEU A 251 -13.34 -14.62 11.42
CA LEU A 251 -14.31 -15.40 12.18
C LEU A 251 -13.77 -16.81 12.37
N ALA A 252 -13.82 -17.33 13.60
CA ALA A 252 -13.37 -18.69 13.89
C ALA A 252 -14.29 -19.71 13.21
N GLU A 253 -13.71 -20.61 12.41
CA GLU A 253 -14.44 -21.73 11.81
C GLU A 253 -14.62 -22.84 12.85
N ASP A 254 -15.85 -23.06 13.33
CA ASP A 254 -16.19 -24.25 14.12
C ASP A 254 -16.56 -25.38 13.16
N GLY A 255 -15.76 -26.45 13.14
CA GLY A 255 -15.96 -27.60 12.25
C GLY A 255 -17.31 -28.32 12.44
N ARG A 256 -18.06 -28.03 13.51
CA ARG A 256 -19.42 -28.56 13.72
C ARG A 256 -20.49 -27.81 12.93
N PHE A 257 -20.23 -26.56 12.51
CA PHE A 257 -21.19 -25.71 11.80
C PHE A 257 -20.49 -24.97 10.65
N PRO A 258 -20.17 -25.68 9.56
CA PRO A 258 -19.40 -25.12 8.44
C PRO A 258 -20.10 -23.92 7.75
N GLU A 259 -21.42 -23.82 7.84
CA GLU A 259 -22.21 -22.74 7.24
C GLU A 259 -22.42 -21.53 8.15
N ALA A 260 -22.07 -21.62 9.45
CA ALA A 260 -22.37 -20.56 10.41
C ALA A 260 -21.70 -19.22 10.05
N ASN A 261 -20.48 -19.28 9.53
CA ASN A 261 -19.75 -18.09 9.09
C ASN A 261 -20.46 -17.41 7.91
N LEU A 262 -20.87 -18.18 6.89
CA LEU A 262 -21.58 -17.66 5.72
C LEU A 262 -22.93 -17.03 6.11
N GLN A 263 -23.69 -17.71 6.97
CA GLN A 263 -24.98 -17.20 7.47
C GLN A 263 -24.79 -15.92 8.27
N PHE A 264 -23.80 -15.87 9.17
CA PHE A 264 -23.48 -14.67 9.94
C PHE A 264 -23.15 -13.48 9.03
N LEU A 265 -22.26 -13.67 8.05
CA LEU A 265 -21.89 -12.61 7.09
C LEU A 265 -23.09 -12.14 6.28
N THR A 266 -23.96 -13.06 5.85
CA THR A 266 -25.18 -12.73 5.10
C THR A 266 -26.13 -11.87 5.93
N HIS A 267 -26.38 -12.25 7.18
CA HIS A 267 -27.22 -11.48 8.10
C HIS A 267 -26.60 -10.12 8.44
N LEU A 268 -25.29 -10.07 8.66
CA LEU A 268 -24.56 -8.83 8.95
C LEU A 268 -24.69 -7.84 7.78
N LYS A 269 -24.48 -8.30 6.55
CA LYS A 269 -24.66 -7.46 5.34
C LYS A 269 -26.09 -6.93 5.22
N ALA A 270 -27.09 -7.79 5.40
CA ALA A 270 -28.49 -7.39 5.34
C ALA A 270 -28.86 -6.36 6.42
N GLN A 271 -28.39 -6.55 7.65
CA GLN A 271 -28.63 -5.61 8.75
C GLN A 271 -27.91 -4.27 8.53
N ALA A 272 -26.67 -4.30 8.06
CA ALA A 272 -25.91 -3.09 7.75
C ALA A 272 -26.60 -2.26 6.66
N LEU A 273 -27.11 -2.90 5.60
CA LEU A 273 -27.86 -2.23 4.54
C LEU A 273 -29.13 -1.57 5.09
N GLY A 274 -29.88 -2.27 5.94
CA GLY A 274 -31.10 -1.73 6.56
C GLY A 274 -30.83 -0.52 7.46
N LEU A 275 -29.76 -0.59 8.28
CA LEU A 275 -29.34 0.53 9.12
C LEU A 275 -28.89 1.74 8.28
N ALA A 276 -28.15 1.51 7.19
CA ALA A 276 -27.72 2.57 6.28
C ALA A 276 -28.92 3.27 5.62
N GLN A 277 -29.91 2.51 5.14
CA GLN A 277 -31.15 3.05 4.57
C GLN A 277 -31.95 3.87 5.59
N ALA A 278 -32.09 3.37 6.83
CA ALA A 278 -32.79 4.08 7.90
C ALA A 278 -32.06 5.38 8.31
N ALA A 279 -30.73 5.34 8.41
CA ALA A 279 -29.92 6.52 8.70
C ALA A 279 -30.05 7.58 7.58
N MET A 280 -30.05 7.15 6.31
CA MET A 280 -30.23 8.04 5.16
C MET A 280 -31.63 8.67 5.13
N ALA A 281 -32.68 7.89 5.40
CA ALA A 281 -34.04 8.41 5.51
C ALA A 281 -34.15 9.47 6.64
N THR A 282 -33.51 9.22 7.78
CA THR A 282 -33.47 10.15 8.91
C THR A 282 -32.72 11.44 8.57
N ALA A 283 -31.56 11.34 7.90
CA ALA A 283 -30.78 12.50 7.48
C ALA A 283 -31.53 13.37 6.46
N MET A 284 -32.20 12.75 5.48
CA MET A 284 -33.01 13.45 4.47
C MET A 284 -34.25 14.12 5.08
N ALA A 285 -34.85 13.51 6.12
CA ALA A 285 -35.96 14.12 6.85
C ALA A 285 -35.52 15.30 7.73
N ALA A 286 -34.37 15.20 8.40
CA ALA A 286 -33.81 16.29 9.22
C ALA A 286 -33.46 17.52 8.36
N GLY A 287 -32.91 17.32 7.16
CA GLY A 287 -32.61 18.40 6.21
C GLY A 287 -33.86 19.15 5.69
N ARG A 288 -35.05 18.52 5.71
CA ARG A 288 -36.32 19.18 5.39
C ARG A 288 -36.85 20.08 6.51
N SER A 289 -36.53 19.76 7.77
CA SER A 289 -37.04 20.51 8.94
C SER A 289 -36.27 21.80 9.27
N MET A 290 -35.07 22.01 8.69
CA MET A 290 -34.28 23.24 8.85
C MET A 290 -34.50 24.26 7.71
N GLY A 291 -35.47 24.03 6.82
CA GLY A 291 -35.69 24.84 5.61
C GLY A 291 -36.72 25.97 5.70
N GLU A 292 -37.43 26.15 6.81
CA GLU A 292 -38.37 27.27 7.01
C GLU A 292 -37.83 28.24 8.06
N GLY A 293 -36.99 29.18 7.60
CA GLY A 293 -36.67 30.41 8.31
C GLY A 293 -37.74 31.47 8.04
N PRO A 294 -38.07 32.34 9.02
CA PRO A 294 -39.18 33.28 8.91
C PRO A 294 -38.82 34.42 7.93
N GLY A 295 -39.72 34.68 6.97
CA GLY A 295 -39.70 35.88 6.16
C GLY A 295 -40.13 37.09 6.98
N ASP A 296 -39.31 38.13 6.97
CA ASP A 296 -39.65 39.48 7.43
C ASP A 296 -40.76 40.06 6.57
N ASP A 297 -41.88 40.44 7.19
CA ASP A 297 -42.69 41.60 6.79
C ASP A 297 -43.40 42.16 8.03
N ALA A 298 -43.10 43.41 8.34
CA ALA A 298 -43.67 44.15 9.45
C ALA A 298 -45.00 44.82 9.08
N ASN A 299 -45.94 44.79 10.03
CA ASN A 299 -46.79 45.90 10.51
C ASN A 299 -48.32 45.65 10.46
N GLY A 300 -49.00 45.88 11.61
CA GLY A 300 -50.43 46.24 11.64
C GLY A 300 -51.36 45.47 12.60
N ALA A 301 -51.44 45.95 13.84
CA ALA A 301 -52.65 46.20 14.65
C ALA A 301 -53.68 45.08 15.03
N GLU A 302 -53.86 44.98 16.36
CA GLU A 302 -55.11 44.83 17.15
C GLU A 302 -55.94 43.52 17.10
N GLY A 303 -56.22 42.93 18.29
CA GLY A 303 -57.36 42.02 18.48
C GLY A 303 -57.27 40.98 19.61
N SER A 304 -57.82 41.34 20.78
CA SER A 304 -58.14 40.60 22.01
C SER A 304 -58.66 39.13 21.97
N ALA A 305 -58.53 38.46 23.13
CA ALA A 305 -59.33 37.34 23.72
C ALA A 305 -58.93 35.88 23.38
N THR A 306 -58.19 35.14 24.24
CA THR A 306 -58.51 34.39 25.49
C THR A 306 -58.94 32.91 25.34
N VAL A 307 -58.37 32.08 26.25
CA VAL A 307 -58.83 30.80 26.85
C VAL A 307 -58.38 29.47 26.23
N GLY A 308 -57.74 28.64 27.07
CA GLY A 308 -58.00 27.19 27.09
C GLY A 308 -56.79 26.26 27.26
N ALA A 309 -56.33 26.03 28.49
CA ALA A 309 -55.71 24.73 28.83
C ALA A 309 -56.84 23.67 28.93
N PRO A 310 -56.57 22.36 28.71
CA PRO A 310 -56.07 21.54 29.82
C PRO A 310 -55.18 20.34 29.42
N GLY A 311 -54.39 19.80 30.37
CA GLY A 311 -54.00 18.37 30.37
C GLY A 311 -55.19 17.46 30.78
N PRO A 312 -55.06 16.19 31.23
CA PRO A 312 -53.83 15.46 31.58
C PRO A 312 -53.88 13.90 31.35
N LYS A 313 -52.86 13.19 31.89
CA LYS A 313 -52.86 11.82 32.51
C LYS A 313 -52.73 10.52 31.68
N GLY A 314 -51.81 9.68 32.20
CA GLY A 314 -51.88 8.20 32.27
C GLY A 314 -50.63 7.53 31.69
N GLN A 315 -49.90 6.60 32.32
CA GLN A 315 -50.12 5.78 33.52
C GLN A 315 -48.76 5.27 34.07
N THR A 316 -48.64 5.38 35.40
CA THR A 316 -48.29 4.30 36.36
C THR A 316 -46.99 3.49 36.22
N ARG A 317 -46.07 3.78 37.16
CA ARG A 317 -45.02 2.88 37.67
C ARG A 317 -45.61 1.57 38.23
N VAL A 318 -44.99 0.44 37.91
CA VAL A 318 -44.87 -0.69 38.84
C VAL A 318 -43.38 -0.99 39.00
N GLY A 319 -42.88 -0.83 40.22
CA GLY A 319 -41.49 -1.14 40.58
C GLY A 319 -41.35 -2.57 41.06
N VAL A 320 -40.13 -3.10 40.97
CA VAL A 320 -39.65 -4.12 41.91
C VAL A 320 -38.31 -3.65 42.48
N LYS A 321 -38.32 -3.59 43.81
CA LYS A 321 -37.24 -3.20 44.73
C LYS A 321 -35.95 -4.00 44.48
N ALA A 322 -34.83 -3.29 44.40
CA ALA A 322 -33.57 -3.82 44.86
C ALA A 322 -33.50 -3.64 46.39
N GLN A 323 -33.26 -4.72 47.12
CA GLN A 323 -32.92 -4.69 48.54
C GLN A 323 -31.48 -5.20 48.70
N PRO A 324 -30.63 -4.53 49.51
CA PRO A 324 -29.22 -4.89 49.67
C PRO A 324 -29.01 -5.78 50.90
N ALA A 325 -28.07 -6.72 50.82
CA ALA A 325 -27.36 -7.32 51.97
C ALA A 325 -26.03 -7.87 51.43
N ARG A 326 -24.90 -7.21 51.69
CA ARG A 326 -23.99 -7.33 52.86
C ARG A 326 -23.26 -8.68 52.97
N ARG A 327 -21.92 -8.52 52.89
CA ARG A 327 -20.78 -9.42 53.19
C ARG A 327 -20.48 -10.52 52.19
#